data_AF-A0A529JYH9-F1
#
_entry.id   AF-A0A529JYH9-F1
#
_cell.length_a   1.000
_cell.length_b   1.000
_cell.length_c   1.000
_cell.angle_alpha   90.00
_cell.angle_beta   90.00
_cell.angle_gamma   90.00
#
_symmetry.space_group_name_H-M   'P 1'
#
loop_
_entity.id
_entity.type
_entity.pdbx_description
1 polymer ?
#
loop_
_entity_poly.entity_id
_entity_poly.type
_entity_poly.pdbx_seq_one_letter_code
_entity_poly.pdbx_strand_id
1 'polypeptide(L)' 'TSLDYLGFGLPPGSASLGELLKQAQRNLNAPWLGISGFVVISLMLSLLVFVGEATRDAFDPRKTFR' A
#
# COMPACT_ATOMS: atom_id res chain seq x y z
N THR A 1 -0.57 8.75 -0.23
CA THR A 1 -1.42 9.95 -0.14
C THR A 1 -2.70 9.59 0.59
N SER A 2 -2.79 9.95 1.87
CA SER A 2 -3.89 9.67 2.80
C SER A 2 -5.13 10.57 2.59
N LEU A 3 -5.16 11.34 1.50
CA LEU A 3 -6.22 12.30 1.17
C LEU A 3 -7.45 11.61 0.55
N ASP A 4 -7.28 10.46 -0.10
CA ASP A 4 -8.37 9.68 -0.71
C ASP A 4 -9.27 8.98 0.32
N TYR A 5 -8.79 8.84 1.56
CA TYR A 5 -9.54 8.18 2.65
C TYR A 5 -10.62 9.09 3.28
N LEU A 6 -10.54 10.40 3.06
CA LEU A 6 -11.40 11.43 3.69
C LEU A 6 -12.49 11.98 2.75
N GLY A 7 -12.56 11.52 1.50
CA GLY A 7 -13.61 11.93 0.55
C GLY A 7 -13.45 13.33 -0.04
N PHE A 8 -12.32 14.00 0.18
CA PHE A 8 -11.99 15.25 -0.49
C PHE A 8 -11.23 14.98 -1.80
N GLY A 9 -11.94 15.04 -2.92
CA GLY A 9 -11.32 15.28 -4.23
C GLY A 9 -11.58 14.29 -5.37
N LEU A 10 -12.26 13.16 -5.14
CA LEU A 10 -12.54 12.21 -6.22
C LEU A 10 -14.03 11.84 -6.30
N PRO A 11 -14.64 11.93 -7.50
CA PRO A 11 -16.03 11.56 -7.72
C PRO A 11 -16.26 10.08 -7.37
N PRO A 12 -17.43 9.70 -6.81
CA PRO A 12 -17.76 8.32 -6.51
C PRO A 12 -17.62 7.46 -7.78
N GLY A 13 -16.67 6.53 -7.77
CA GLY A 13 -16.32 5.70 -8.94
C GLY A 13 -14.84 5.76 -9.37
N SER A 14 -14.01 6.64 -8.79
CA SER A 14 -12.56 6.59 -9.04
C SER A 14 -11.96 5.31 -8.44
N ALA A 15 -11.37 4.46 -9.27
CA ALA A 15 -10.71 3.22 -8.83
C ALA A 15 -9.47 3.54 -7.97
N SER A 16 -9.69 3.75 -6.67
CA SER A 16 -8.62 3.89 -5.67
C SER A 16 -8.50 2.62 -4.85
N LEU A 17 -7.30 2.35 -4.33
CA LEU A 17 -7.05 1.17 -3.48
C LEU A 17 -7.91 1.20 -2.20
N GLY A 18 -8.24 2.39 -1.69
CA GLY A 18 -9.13 2.56 -0.54
C GLY A 18 -10.59 2.23 -0.87
N GLU A 19 -11.07 2.60 -2.05
CA GLU A 19 -12.43 2.27 -2.49
C GLU A 19 -12.59 0.77 -2.77
N LEU A 20 -11.56 0.11 -3.31
CA LEU A 20 -11.53 -1.35 -3.47
C LEU A 20 -11.61 -2.09 -2.12
N LEU A 21 -10.92 -1.59 -1.10
CA LEU A 21 -10.98 -2.15 0.25
C LEU A 21 -12.37 -1.95 0.88
N LYS A 22 -12.99 -0.78 0.67
CA LYS A 22 -14.34 -0.45 1.12
C LYS A 22 -15.41 -1.28 0.38
N GLN A 23 -15.22 -1.55 -0.91
CA GLN A 23 -16.06 -2.45 -1.70
C GLN A 23 -15.89 -3.90 -1.27
N ALA A 24 -14.67 -4.35 -0.95
CA ALA A 24 -14.42 -5.69 -0.41
C ALA A 24 -15.11 -5.90 0.95
N GLN A 25 -15.13 -4.87 1.82
CA GLN A 25 -15.81 -4.94 3.11
C GLN A 25 -17.35 -4.96 2.97
N ARG A 26 -17.91 -4.23 2.01
CA ARG A 26 -19.38 -4.21 1.75
C ARG A 26 -19.86 -5.40 0.91
N ASN A 27 -18.99 -5.99 0.09
CA ASN A 27 -19.30 -7.13 -0.78
C ASN A 27 -18.50 -8.36 -0.36
N LEU A 28 -18.81 -8.89 0.84
CA LEU A 28 -18.20 -10.11 1.38
C LEU A 28 -18.42 -11.35 0.49
N ASN A 29 -19.37 -11.29 -0.44
CA ASN A 29 -19.65 -12.33 -1.43
C ASN A 29 -18.67 -12.32 -2.63
N ALA A 30 -17.81 -11.31 -2.76
CA ALA A 30 -16.85 -11.16 -3.87
C ALA A 30 -15.40 -11.27 -3.34
N PRO A 31 -14.92 -12.48 -3.00
CA PRO A 31 -13.64 -12.70 -2.33
C PRO A 31 -12.43 -12.22 -3.15
N TRP A 32 -12.55 -12.16 -4.48
CA TRP A 32 -11.48 -11.68 -5.37
C TRP A 32 -11.10 -10.22 -5.12
N LEU A 33 -12.06 -9.36 -4.73
CA LEU A 33 -11.79 -7.95 -4.41
C LEU A 33 -10.95 -7.81 -3.12
N GLY A 34 -11.20 -8.66 -2.14
CA GLY A 34 -10.41 -8.71 -0.90
C GLY A 34 -8.99 -9.21 -1.14
N ILE A 35 -8.83 -10.28 -1.92
CA ILE A 35 -7.52 -10.87 -2.23
C ILE A 35 -6.67 -9.88 -3.04
N SER A 36 -7.22 -9.23 -4.07
CA SER A 36 -6.47 -8.24 -4.86
C SER A 36 -6.02 -7.04 -4.01
N GLY A 37 -6.89 -6.54 -3.13
CA GLY A 37 -6.54 -5.45 -2.22
C GLY A 37 -5.44 -5.84 -1.24
N PHE A 38 -5.54 -7.04 -0.67
CA PHE A 38 -4.54 -7.58 0.26
C PHE A 38 -3.17 -7.77 -0.40
N VAL A 39 -3.12 -8.37 -1.59
CA VAL A 39 -1.86 -8.61 -2.31
C VAL A 39 -1.16 -7.30 -2.66
N VAL A 40 -1.92 -6.31 -3.14
CA VAL A 40 -1.34 -4.99 -3.49
C VAL A 40 -0.79 -4.29 -2.25
N ILE A 41 -1.54 -4.26 -1.15
CA ILE A 41 -1.07 -3.62 0.09
C ILE A 41 0.15 -4.36 0.66
N SER A 42 0.12 -5.69 0.68
CA SER A 42 1.24 -6.50 1.14
C SER A 42 2.50 -6.23 0.32
N LEU A 43 2.40 -6.21 -1.01
CA LEU A 43 3.52 -5.91 -1.89
C LEU A 43 4.06 -4.49 -1.67
N MET A 44 3.17 -3.50 -1.55
CA MET A 44 3.54 -2.10 -1.38
C MET A 44 4.28 -1.87 -0.04
N LEU A 45 3.81 -2.49 1.04
CA LEU A 45 4.48 -2.45 2.34
C LEU A 45 5.82 -3.19 2.31
N SER A 46 5.90 -4.35 1.66
CA SER A 46 7.16 -5.07 1.48
C SER A 46 8.19 -4.21 0.74
N LEU A 47 7.79 -3.56 -0.36
CA LEU A 47 8.66 -2.64 -1.09
C LEU A 47 9.14 -1.48 -0.22
N LEU A 48 8.24 -0.89 0.57
CA LEU A 48 8.61 0.19 1.50
C LEU A 48 9.67 -0.25 2.51
N VAL A 49 9.52 -1.45 3.07
CA VAL A 49 10.49 -2.03 4.01
C VAL A 49 11.83 -2.27 3.32
N PHE A 50 11.84 -2.85 2.12
CA PHE A 50 13.07 -3.06 1.36
C PHE A 50 13.81 -1.77 1.04
N VAL A 51 13.08 -0.72 0.64
CA VAL A 51 13.68 0.60 0.40
C VAL A 51 14.24 1.19 1.69
N GLY A 52 13.54 1.05 2.81
CA GLY A 52 14.03 1.49 4.13
C GLY A 52 15.31 0.77 4.56
N GLU A 53 15.36 -0.54 4.37
CA GLU A 53 16.55 -1.36 4.64
C GLU A 53 17.72 -1.00 3.71
N ALA A 54 17.47 -0.82 2.41
CA ALA A 54 18.50 -0.42 1.45
C ALA A 54 19.04 0.99 1.73
N THR A 55 18.17 1.91 2.14
CA THR A 55 18.56 3.26 2.57
C THR A 55 19.42 3.16 3.83
N ARG A 56 18.98 2.39 4.84
CA ARG A 56 19.75 2.17 6.07
C ARG A 56 21.12 1.55 5.77
N ASP A 57 21.19 0.60 4.85
CA ASP A 57 22.43 -0.05 4.46
C ASP A 57 23.38 0.90 3.73
N ALA A 58 22.86 1.76 2.84
CA ALA A 58 23.65 2.78 2.15
C ALA A 58 24.21 3.85 3.11
N PHE A 59 23.51 4.12 4.22
CA PHE A 59 23.93 5.06 5.25
C PHE A 59 24.62 4.39 6.46
N ASP A 60 24.84 3.06 6.51
CA ASP A 60 25.59 2.43 7.62
C ASP A 60 27.11 2.61 7.39
N PRO A 61 27.79 3.47 8.16
CA PRO A 61 29.21 3.79 7.97
C PRO A 61 30.14 2.62 8.32
N ARG A 62 29.64 1.55 8.95
CA ARG A 62 30.44 0.36 9.31
C ARG A 62 30.85 -0.48 8.10
N LYS A 63 30.26 -0.25 6.92
CA LYS A 63 30.69 -0.87 5.65
C LYS A 63 31.75 -0.07 4.88
N THR A 64 31.96 1.21 5.24
CA THR A 64 32.90 2.12 4.54
C THR A 64 34.34 2.01 5.05
N PHE A 65 34.56 1.44 6.24
CA PHE A 65 35.90 1.27 6.83
C PHE A 65 36.34 -0.19 6.83
N ARG A 66 36.60 -0.75 5.65
CA ARG A 66 37.56 -1.85 5.47
C ARG A 66 38.26 -1.74 4.13
#